data_AF-A0A2A5G202-F1
#
_entry.id   AF-A0A2A5G202-F1
#
_cell.length_a   1.000
_cell.length_b   1.000
_cell.length_c   1.000
_cell.angle_alpha   90.00
_cell.angle_beta   90.00
_cell.angle_gamma   90.00
#
_symmetry.space_group_name_H-M   'P 1'
#
loop_
_entity.id
_entity.type
_entity.pdbx_description
1 polymer ?
#
loop_
_entity_poly.entity_id
_entity_poly.type
_entity_poly.pdbx_seq_one_letter_code
_entity_poly.pdbx_strand_id
1 'polypeptide(L)'
;MNSQTPDTTTLKTIKDSACEQSELTSLSHSESHISSTKGTPSSNTVPSKYNSDPYILRFGIDSLYLSYQGELSEEGENKLFALKELAQSEDPRKQDKAQISIGGHLFEVLDKGRKPFAYVLVDNWFQISFSKRTSRSMPLAYIQISSEVLTFTSIAEILHDLEFVINSLSCQVSKANISRADLFVDFITSHDLEAIDITHWITRTTLFDKHYIRPHFTGWSIGYGGDISARLYDKTLEIKKSGKDYLFPIWKSAGWNEKHSVWRLEFQYMREFLNQVNSVPLETFLTRQGSLWHFACTEWLRLCIPNSKDSNTSRWKTHSLWEVLTQLSWKDIPDKTLKRVRKKRIPSDDILYKHGMAGLTSFMALHGITDIYAGVKQYIQHAKRFHDSHGRFTDETFLGYIRKKVTEKGRRFNSINNQPKKDKAELKKEAKNYRQSKDGE
;
A
#
# COMPACT_ATOMS: atom_id res chain seq x y z
N MET A 1 35.60 29.33 -34.19
CA MET A 1 36.93 28.85 -34.59
C MET A 1 37.97 29.75 -33.95
N ASN A 2 38.75 29.17 -33.03
CA ASN A 2 40.09 29.53 -32.54
C ASN A 2 40.44 31.02 -32.35
N SER A 3 40.48 31.51 -31.10
CA SER A 3 41.55 31.36 -30.07
C SER A 3 42.73 32.31 -30.29
N GLN A 4 42.81 33.34 -29.45
CA GLN A 4 44.01 34.11 -29.15
C GLN A 4 44.57 33.66 -27.80
N THR A 5 45.82 33.24 -27.82
CA THR A 5 46.81 33.21 -26.73
C THR A 5 47.56 34.57 -26.70
N PRO A 6 48.57 34.83 -25.84
CA PRO A 6 48.81 34.49 -24.42
C PRO A 6 49.31 35.72 -23.59
N ASP A 7 49.83 35.43 -22.39
CA ASP A 7 51.00 36.06 -21.71
C ASP A 7 50.84 37.09 -20.56
N THR A 8 50.94 36.54 -19.33
CA THR A 8 51.98 36.71 -18.29
C THR A 8 52.60 38.09 -17.94
N THR A 9 52.59 38.39 -16.61
CA THR A 9 53.75 38.82 -15.74
C THR A 9 53.66 40.20 -15.02
N THR A 10 53.38 40.14 -13.70
CA THR A 10 54.07 40.78 -12.53
C THR A 10 54.08 42.30 -12.26
N LEU A 11 53.75 42.70 -11.01
CA LEU A 11 54.57 43.60 -10.14
C LEU A 11 54.00 43.85 -8.70
N LYS A 12 54.86 43.55 -7.69
CA LYS A 12 55.20 44.24 -6.41
C LYS A 12 54.18 44.69 -5.32
N THR A 13 54.26 44.00 -4.18
CA THR A 13 54.64 44.42 -2.79
C THR A 13 54.36 45.83 -2.23
N ILE A 14 53.74 45.92 -1.04
CA ILE A 14 54.08 46.83 0.11
C ILE A 14 53.77 46.12 1.46
N LYS A 15 54.53 46.48 2.51
CA LYS A 15 54.78 45.89 3.84
C LYS A 15 54.30 46.83 4.99
N ASP A 16 54.43 46.31 6.24
CA ASP A 16 54.60 46.97 7.57
C ASP A 16 53.37 46.96 8.53
N SER A 17 53.38 46.27 9.70
CA SER A 17 54.07 46.51 11.02
C SER A 17 53.18 47.40 11.94
N ALA A 18 52.92 47.23 13.25
CA ALA A 18 53.60 46.71 14.46
C ALA A 18 52.54 46.33 15.55
N CYS A 19 52.72 45.32 16.44
CA CYS A 19 53.35 45.30 17.78
C CYS A 19 52.74 46.19 18.88
N GLU A 20 52.14 45.58 19.93
CA GLU A 20 52.40 45.92 21.35
C GLU A 20 51.91 44.81 22.30
N GLN A 21 52.77 44.45 23.26
CA GLN A 21 52.59 43.48 24.35
C GLN A 21 52.53 44.23 25.69
N SER A 22 51.73 43.72 26.64
CA SER A 22 51.96 43.58 28.10
C SER A 22 50.60 43.53 28.80
N GLU A 23 50.30 42.79 29.86
CA GLU A 23 51.12 42.49 31.04
C GLU A 23 50.46 41.36 31.85
N LEU A 24 51.29 40.56 32.53
CA LEU A 24 50.93 39.49 33.46
C LEU A 24 50.63 40.05 34.86
N THR A 25 49.72 39.42 35.60
CA THR A 25 49.91 39.15 37.05
C THR A 25 49.06 37.97 37.52
N SER A 26 49.67 37.17 38.39
CA SER A 26 49.28 35.88 38.96
C SER A 26 48.64 35.98 40.35
N LEU A 27 47.94 34.92 40.78
CA LEU A 27 47.70 34.36 42.15
C LEU A 27 46.26 33.80 42.20
N SER A 28 45.87 32.66 42.76
CA SER A 28 46.47 31.48 43.43
C SER A 28 45.32 30.51 43.78
N HIS A 29 45.53 29.20 43.65
CA HIS A 29 44.89 28.06 44.35
C HIS A 29 43.36 28.01 44.61
N SER A 30 42.68 27.00 44.07
CA SER A 30 42.07 25.88 44.84
C SER A 30 41.21 24.97 43.97
N GLU A 31 41.44 23.66 44.06
CA GLU A 31 40.52 22.63 43.57
C GLU A 31 39.23 22.64 44.40
N SER A 32 38.07 22.59 43.75
CA SER A 32 36.93 21.81 44.23
C SER A 32 35.95 21.54 43.08
N HIS A 33 35.60 20.26 42.95
CA HIS A 33 34.52 19.75 42.13
C HIS A 33 33.21 20.55 42.33
N ILE A 34 32.46 20.82 41.25
CA ILE A 34 31.00 20.61 41.13
C ILE A 34 30.56 20.79 39.67
N SER A 35 29.94 19.72 39.17
CA SER A 35 29.04 19.56 38.03
C SER A 35 28.37 20.83 37.46
N SER A 36 28.51 21.06 36.14
CA SER A 36 27.40 21.52 35.29
C SER A 36 27.74 21.48 33.78
N THR A 37 27.48 20.35 33.12
CA THR A 37 27.26 20.37 31.66
C THR A 37 25.76 20.27 31.40
N LYS A 38 25.10 21.43 31.33
CA LYS A 38 23.79 21.55 30.68
C LYS A 38 24.01 21.29 29.19
N GLY A 39 23.78 20.05 28.76
CA GLY A 39 23.65 19.71 27.34
C GLY A 39 22.31 20.22 26.81
N THR A 40 22.35 20.97 25.72
CA THR A 40 21.18 21.42 24.96
C THR A 40 20.36 20.21 24.49
N PRO A 41 19.02 20.22 24.58
CA PRO A 41 18.20 19.13 24.05
C PRO A 41 18.32 19.04 22.53
N SER A 42 18.41 17.83 22.00
CA SER A 42 18.52 17.55 20.56
C SER A 42 17.28 18.06 19.81
N SER A 43 17.49 19.00 18.88
CA SER A 43 16.47 19.51 17.96
C SER A 43 16.63 18.85 16.58
N ASN A 44 15.54 18.30 16.04
CA ASN A 44 15.51 17.45 14.85
C ASN A 44 15.60 18.21 13.52
N THR A 45 16.63 19.04 13.32
CA THR A 45 16.81 19.75 12.03
C THR A 45 18.19 19.56 11.40
N VAL A 46 18.82 18.40 11.62
CA VAL A 46 20.04 17.99 10.91
C VAL A 46 19.92 16.49 10.56
N PRO A 47 20.05 16.07 9.28
CA PRO A 47 20.15 14.66 8.96
C PRO A 47 21.46 14.13 9.57
N SER A 48 21.36 13.07 10.37
CA SER A 48 22.54 12.45 10.99
C SER A 48 23.54 12.07 9.90
N LYS A 49 24.79 12.54 10.04
CA LYS A 49 25.93 12.29 9.15
C LYS A 49 26.37 10.81 9.05
N TYR A 50 25.54 9.89 9.53
CA TYR A 50 25.72 8.44 9.53
C TYR A 50 24.40 7.80 9.08
N ASN A 51 24.21 7.66 7.77
CA ASN A 51 23.19 6.75 7.26
C ASN A 51 23.71 5.34 7.49
N SER A 52 23.19 4.63 8.49
CA SER A 52 23.46 3.20 8.65
C SER A 52 23.00 2.46 7.39
N ASP A 53 23.80 1.55 6.85
CA ASP A 53 23.36 0.57 5.86
C ASP A 53 22.76 -0.62 6.63
N PRO A 54 21.48 -1.00 6.42
CA PRO A 54 20.52 -0.47 5.46
C PRO A 54 19.90 0.85 5.88
N TYR A 55 19.64 1.68 4.87
CA TYR A 55 18.94 2.94 5.04
C TYR A 55 17.44 2.71 4.99
N ILE A 56 16.78 2.89 6.13
CA ILE A 56 15.34 2.65 6.30
C ILE A 56 14.55 3.82 5.71
N LEU A 57 13.61 3.52 4.82
CA LEU A 57 12.73 4.50 4.19
C LEU A 57 11.36 4.57 4.86
N ARG A 58 10.82 3.40 5.23
CA ARG A 58 9.46 3.27 5.78
C ARG A 58 9.26 1.90 6.41
N PHE A 59 8.38 1.79 7.39
CA PHE A 59 7.86 0.51 7.86
C PHE A 59 6.40 0.66 8.33
N GLY A 60 5.70 -0.45 8.54
CA GLY A 60 4.31 -0.44 9.00
C GLY A 60 3.54 -1.69 8.64
N ILE A 61 2.22 -1.56 8.45
CA ILE A 61 1.35 -2.63 7.96
C ILE A 61 1.15 -2.46 6.45
N ASP A 62 1.49 -3.47 5.66
CA ASP A 62 1.27 -3.46 4.20
C ASP A 62 -0.10 -4.00 3.82
N SER A 63 -0.53 -5.05 4.52
CA SER A 63 -1.82 -5.71 4.31
C SER A 63 -2.47 -6.01 5.65
N LEU A 64 -3.77 -5.74 5.76
CA LEU A 64 -4.57 -6.00 6.94
C LEU A 64 -5.89 -6.66 6.54
N TYR A 65 -6.10 -7.86 7.05
CA TYR A 65 -7.31 -8.64 6.86
C TYR A 65 -8.01 -8.82 8.19
N LEU A 66 -9.26 -8.41 8.24
CA LEU A 66 -10.08 -8.43 9.44
C LEU A 66 -11.23 -9.42 9.29
N SER A 67 -11.69 -9.92 10.43
CA SER A 67 -12.90 -10.72 10.56
C SER A 67 -13.76 -10.16 11.68
N TYR A 68 -15.06 -10.15 11.45
CA TYR A 68 -16.07 -9.75 12.43
C TYR A 68 -17.00 -10.93 12.66
N GLN A 69 -17.36 -11.17 13.93
CA GLN A 69 -18.45 -12.07 14.30
C GLN A 69 -19.76 -11.28 14.33
N GLY A 70 -20.89 -11.98 14.23
CA GLY A 70 -22.23 -11.39 14.19
C GLY A 70 -23.09 -12.07 13.14
N GLU A 71 -24.19 -11.43 12.74
CA GLU A 71 -25.10 -11.94 11.72
C GLU A 71 -25.54 -10.83 10.76
N LEU A 72 -25.80 -11.17 9.50
CA LEU A 72 -26.51 -10.26 8.60
C LEU A 72 -27.92 -10.04 9.15
N SER A 73 -28.39 -8.79 9.08
CA SER A 73 -29.80 -8.52 9.33
C SER A 73 -30.64 -9.13 8.19
N GLU A 74 -31.92 -9.37 8.43
CA GLU A 74 -32.81 -9.89 7.38
C GLU A 74 -32.87 -8.96 6.18
N GLU A 75 -32.99 -7.66 6.43
CA GLU A 75 -32.94 -6.62 5.40
C GLU A 75 -31.59 -6.63 4.66
N GLY A 76 -30.48 -6.74 5.39
CA GLY A 76 -29.13 -6.80 4.83
C GLY A 76 -28.94 -8.01 3.91
N GLU A 77 -29.33 -9.20 4.36
CA GLU A 77 -29.28 -10.44 3.55
C GLU A 77 -30.13 -10.31 2.29
N ASN A 78 -31.39 -9.88 2.41
CA ASN A 78 -32.30 -9.72 1.27
C ASN A 78 -31.75 -8.73 0.24
N LYS A 79 -31.16 -7.62 0.71
CA LYS A 79 -30.54 -6.60 -0.14
C LYS A 79 -29.32 -7.14 -0.88
N LEU A 80 -28.40 -7.82 -0.17
CA LEU A 80 -27.21 -8.39 -0.79
C LEU A 80 -27.55 -9.52 -1.75
N PHE A 81 -28.55 -10.34 -1.43
CA PHE A 81 -29.07 -11.38 -2.31
C PHE A 81 -29.62 -10.78 -3.62
N ALA A 82 -30.51 -9.79 -3.53
CA ALA A 82 -31.08 -9.14 -4.71
C ALA A 82 -30.00 -8.47 -5.58
N LEU A 83 -28.99 -7.84 -4.98
CA LEU A 83 -27.88 -7.23 -5.72
C LEU A 83 -26.99 -8.27 -6.39
N LYS A 84 -26.79 -9.43 -5.76
CA LYS A 84 -26.05 -10.55 -6.36
C LYS A 84 -26.81 -11.15 -7.54
N GLU A 85 -28.13 -11.31 -7.46
CA GLU A 85 -28.97 -11.74 -8.58
C GLU A 85 -28.85 -10.78 -9.77
N LEU A 86 -28.81 -9.46 -9.51
CA LEU A 86 -28.53 -8.47 -10.56
C LEU A 86 -27.14 -8.68 -11.17
N ALA A 87 -26.12 -8.94 -10.34
CA ALA A 87 -24.75 -9.17 -10.81
C ALA A 87 -24.62 -10.44 -11.66
N GLN A 88 -25.44 -11.46 -11.40
CA GLN A 88 -25.47 -12.74 -12.11
C GLN A 88 -26.37 -12.73 -13.36
N SER A 89 -27.13 -11.67 -13.58
CA SER A 89 -28.06 -11.59 -14.71
C SER A 89 -27.32 -11.59 -16.05
N GLU A 90 -27.85 -12.30 -17.05
CA GLU A 90 -27.36 -12.22 -18.43
C GLU A 90 -27.60 -10.86 -19.09
N ASP A 91 -28.50 -10.02 -18.56
CA ASP A 91 -28.76 -8.66 -19.07
C ASP A 91 -27.75 -7.65 -18.48
N PRO A 92 -26.84 -7.07 -19.29
CA PRO A 92 -25.86 -6.10 -18.82
C PRO A 92 -26.48 -4.88 -18.11
N ARG A 93 -27.70 -4.47 -18.52
CA ARG A 93 -28.41 -3.33 -17.90
C ARG A 93 -28.86 -3.62 -16.48
N LYS A 94 -29.05 -4.90 -16.14
CA LYS A 94 -29.31 -5.36 -14.77
C LYS A 94 -28.00 -5.47 -14.00
N GLN A 95 -26.96 -6.05 -14.60
CA GLN A 95 -25.63 -6.15 -14.01
C GLN A 95 -25.09 -4.78 -13.56
N ASP A 96 -25.23 -3.75 -14.40
CA ASP A 96 -24.74 -2.40 -14.11
C ASP A 96 -25.29 -1.83 -12.80
N LYS A 97 -26.47 -2.28 -12.36
CA LYS A 97 -27.12 -1.88 -11.11
C LYS A 97 -26.68 -2.71 -9.90
N ALA A 98 -25.79 -3.69 -10.04
CA ALA A 98 -25.28 -4.47 -8.91
C ALA A 98 -24.31 -3.65 -8.05
N GLN A 99 -24.85 -2.66 -7.34
CA GLN A 99 -24.12 -1.68 -6.55
C GLN A 99 -24.91 -1.28 -5.30
N ILE A 100 -24.17 -0.91 -4.24
CA ILE A 100 -24.76 -0.41 -3.00
C ILE A 100 -23.97 0.79 -2.47
N SER A 101 -24.69 1.82 -2.04
CA SER A 101 -24.12 3.04 -1.47
C SER A 101 -24.31 3.08 0.05
N ILE A 102 -23.21 3.14 0.81
CA ILE A 102 -23.19 3.17 2.29
C ILE A 102 -21.99 4.01 2.76
N GLY A 103 -22.18 4.97 3.67
CA GLY A 103 -21.05 5.70 4.28
C GLY A 103 -20.15 6.45 3.28
N GLY A 104 -20.73 6.93 2.17
CA GLY A 104 -19.97 7.54 1.07
C GLY A 104 -19.16 6.57 0.21
N HIS A 105 -19.22 5.27 0.48
CA HIS A 105 -18.77 4.21 -0.43
C HIS A 105 -19.85 3.90 -1.46
N LEU A 106 -19.42 3.55 -2.66
CA LEU A 106 -20.26 2.97 -3.70
C LEU A 106 -19.67 1.62 -4.07
N PHE A 107 -20.08 0.56 -3.39
CA PHE A 107 -19.55 -0.77 -3.62
C PHE A 107 -20.13 -1.37 -4.90
N GLU A 108 -19.27 -2.02 -5.69
CA GLU A 108 -19.69 -3.03 -6.65
C GLU A 108 -20.03 -4.31 -5.88
N VAL A 109 -21.15 -4.95 -6.20
CA VAL A 109 -21.48 -6.29 -5.71
C VAL A 109 -21.11 -7.29 -6.79
N LEU A 110 -20.23 -8.25 -6.47
CA LEU A 110 -19.78 -9.25 -7.42
C LEU A 110 -20.84 -10.34 -7.67
N ASP A 111 -20.81 -10.89 -8.88
CA ASP A 111 -21.63 -12.04 -9.31
C ASP A 111 -21.31 -13.31 -8.51
N LYS A 112 -20.06 -13.45 -8.06
CA LYS A 112 -19.55 -14.59 -7.32
C LYS A 112 -19.16 -14.20 -5.90
N GLY A 113 -19.53 -15.07 -4.98
CA GLY A 113 -18.97 -15.06 -3.63
C GLY A 113 -17.52 -15.54 -3.62
N ARG A 114 -16.87 -15.39 -2.48
CA ARG A 114 -15.56 -15.99 -2.21
C ARG A 114 -15.76 -17.11 -1.20
N LYS A 115 -15.75 -18.37 -1.62
CA LYS A 115 -16.00 -19.51 -0.71
C LYS A 115 -15.15 -19.37 0.58
N PRO A 116 -15.76 -19.51 1.77
CA PRO A 116 -17.17 -19.87 2.04
C PRO A 116 -18.17 -18.70 2.06
N PHE A 117 -17.73 -17.45 1.86
CA PHE A 117 -18.57 -16.25 1.86
C PHE A 117 -19.45 -16.15 0.61
N ALA A 118 -20.71 -15.76 0.81
CA ALA A 118 -21.73 -15.74 -0.24
C ALA A 118 -21.74 -14.44 -1.04
N TYR A 119 -21.45 -13.31 -0.39
CA TYR A 119 -21.53 -11.97 -1.00
C TYR A 119 -20.17 -11.30 -0.93
N VAL A 120 -19.79 -10.56 -1.99
CA VAL A 120 -18.54 -9.79 -2.03
C VAL A 120 -18.84 -8.38 -2.53
N LEU A 121 -18.46 -7.39 -1.73
CA LEU A 121 -18.56 -5.97 -2.01
C LEU A 121 -17.16 -5.43 -2.22
N VAL A 122 -16.96 -4.60 -3.26
CA VAL A 122 -15.63 -4.07 -3.58
C VAL A 122 -15.68 -2.59 -3.95
N ASP A 123 -14.76 -1.83 -3.36
CA ASP A 123 -14.36 -0.51 -3.83
C ASP A 123 -12.83 -0.34 -3.67
N ASN A 124 -12.31 0.89 -3.72
CA ASN A 124 -10.86 1.11 -3.59
C ASN A 124 -10.33 0.92 -2.16
N TRP A 125 -11.20 1.04 -1.15
CA TRP A 125 -10.80 0.94 0.25
C TRP A 125 -10.89 -0.49 0.75
N PHE A 126 -12.00 -1.15 0.44
CA PHE A 126 -12.36 -2.44 1.02
C PHE A 126 -12.77 -3.45 -0.03
N GLN A 127 -12.39 -4.69 0.21
CA GLN A 127 -13.11 -5.86 -0.27
C GLN A 127 -13.72 -6.55 0.94
N ILE A 128 -15.05 -6.56 1.02
CA ILE A 128 -15.82 -7.09 2.14
C ILE A 128 -16.55 -8.34 1.66
N SER A 129 -16.29 -9.47 2.30
CA SER A 129 -16.94 -10.75 2.00
C SER A 129 -17.86 -11.12 3.14
N PHE A 130 -19.17 -11.22 2.90
CA PHE A 130 -20.16 -11.58 3.92
C PHE A 130 -20.58 -13.05 3.81
N SER A 131 -20.71 -13.70 4.96
CA SER A 131 -21.33 -15.01 5.07
C SER A 131 -22.85 -14.87 5.00
N LYS A 132 -23.57 -15.96 4.73
CA LYS A 132 -25.04 -15.96 4.84
C LYS A 132 -25.40 -15.94 6.31
N ARG A 133 -26.55 -15.36 6.64
CA ARG A 133 -27.13 -15.40 7.99
C ARG A 133 -27.22 -16.82 8.57
N THR A 134 -27.47 -17.83 7.74
CA THR A 134 -27.55 -19.24 8.18
C THR A 134 -26.20 -19.86 8.52
N SER A 135 -25.08 -19.20 8.22
CA SER A 135 -23.72 -19.74 8.38
C SER A 135 -23.12 -19.42 9.75
N ARG A 136 -23.74 -19.92 10.83
CA ARG A 136 -23.38 -19.57 12.22
C ARG A 136 -21.97 -19.97 12.67
N SER A 137 -21.33 -20.91 11.99
CA SER A 137 -19.94 -21.34 12.30
C SER A 137 -18.87 -20.49 11.61
N MET A 138 -19.26 -19.57 10.74
CA MET A 138 -18.36 -18.69 10.01
C MET A 138 -18.41 -17.27 10.59
N PRO A 139 -17.32 -16.48 10.47
CA PRO A 139 -17.41 -15.06 10.73
C PRO A 139 -18.45 -14.41 9.80
N LEU A 140 -19.13 -13.39 10.32
CA LEU A 140 -20.06 -12.55 9.57
C LEU A 140 -19.40 -11.96 8.34
N ALA A 141 -18.25 -11.33 8.54
CA ALA A 141 -17.56 -10.60 7.50
C ALA A 141 -16.06 -10.90 7.53
N TYR A 142 -15.47 -10.98 6.34
CA TYR A 142 -14.03 -11.04 6.12
C TYR A 142 -13.63 -9.90 5.19
N ILE A 143 -12.70 -9.08 5.64
CA ILE A 143 -12.39 -7.79 5.04
C ILE A 143 -10.93 -7.76 4.67
N GLN A 144 -10.65 -7.31 3.45
CA GLN A 144 -9.33 -6.92 3.02
C GLN A 144 -9.29 -5.40 2.87
N ILE A 145 -8.31 -4.76 3.52
CA ILE A 145 -8.08 -3.32 3.42
C ILE A 145 -6.98 -3.05 2.39
N SER A 146 -7.19 -2.06 1.52
CA SER A 146 -6.20 -1.66 0.51
C SER A 146 -4.90 -1.12 1.16
N SER A 147 -3.75 -1.52 0.61
CA SER A 147 -2.44 -1.03 1.05
C SER A 147 -2.28 0.49 0.86
N GLU A 148 -2.97 1.06 -0.13
CA GLU A 148 -3.00 2.52 -0.34
C GLU A 148 -3.68 3.21 0.84
N VAL A 149 -4.81 2.68 1.31
CA VAL A 149 -5.53 3.21 2.47
C VAL A 149 -4.71 3.04 3.75
N LEU A 150 -4.07 1.88 3.96
CA LEU A 150 -3.18 1.67 5.11
C LEU A 150 -1.98 2.64 5.11
N THR A 151 -1.58 3.12 3.93
CA THR A 151 -0.49 4.10 3.77
C THR A 151 -0.90 5.50 4.17
N PHE A 152 -2.05 5.97 3.73
CA PHE A 152 -2.42 7.39 3.82
C PHE A 152 -3.51 7.71 4.84
N THR A 153 -4.15 6.70 5.43
CA THR A 153 -5.26 6.84 6.37
C THR A 153 -4.91 6.23 7.73
N SER A 154 -5.38 6.85 8.81
CA SER A 154 -5.24 6.33 10.17
C SER A 154 -6.10 5.07 10.37
N ILE A 155 -5.67 4.14 11.22
CA ILE A 155 -6.44 2.92 11.50
C ILE A 155 -7.81 3.27 12.12
N ALA A 156 -7.88 4.29 12.98
CA ALA A 156 -9.13 4.73 13.59
C ALA A 156 -10.16 5.20 12.54
N GLU A 157 -9.76 6.01 11.56
CA GLU A 157 -10.64 6.45 10.48
C GLU A 157 -11.07 5.29 9.58
N ILE A 158 -10.16 4.35 9.29
CA ILE A 158 -10.47 3.15 8.52
C ILE A 158 -11.53 2.30 9.24
N LEU A 159 -11.37 2.08 10.55
CA LEU A 159 -12.30 1.30 11.35
C LEU A 159 -13.66 1.98 11.48
N HIS A 160 -13.68 3.29 11.67
CA HIS A 160 -14.91 4.07 11.69
C HIS A 160 -15.75 3.87 10.42
N ASP A 161 -15.13 4.06 9.25
CA ASP A 161 -15.79 3.84 7.95
C ASP A 161 -16.24 2.39 7.77
N LEU A 162 -15.38 1.44 8.14
CA LEU A 162 -15.67 0.02 8.00
C LEU A 162 -16.82 -0.44 8.90
N GLU A 163 -16.82 -0.04 10.17
CA GLU A 163 -17.84 -0.39 11.15
C GLU A 163 -19.18 0.25 10.78
N PHE A 164 -19.20 1.49 10.27
CA PHE A 164 -20.42 2.08 9.75
C PHE A 164 -21.00 1.24 8.61
N VAL A 165 -20.16 0.76 7.68
CA VAL A 165 -20.60 -0.10 6.56
C VAL A 165 -21.13 -1.45 7.05
N ILE A 166 -20.40 -2.12 7.94
CA ILE A 166 -20.80 -3.44 8.47
C ILE A 166 -22.09 -3.33 9.28
N ASN A 167 -22.18 -2.37 10.20
CA ASN A 167 -23.37 -2.17 11.05
C ASN A 167 -24.61 -1.74 10.24
N SER A 168 -24.44 -1.17 9.05
CA SER A 168 -25.56 -0.84 8.16
C SER A 168 -26.23 -2.07 7.51
N LEU A 169 -25.57 -3.24 7.53
CA LEU A 169 -26.04 -4.48 6.90
C LEU A 169 -26.22 -5.63 7.90
N SER A 170 -25.80 -5.43 9.14
CA SER A 170 -25.60 -6.51 10.11
C SER A 170 -26.09 -6.13 11.50
N CYS A 171 -26.28 -7.14 12.33
CA CYS A 171 -26.61 -7.01 13.74
C CYS A 171 -25.65 -7.84 14.60
N GLN A 172 -25.53 -7.47 15.89
CA GLN A 172 -24.69 -8.18 16.86
C GLN A 172 -23.21 -8.29 16.43
N VAL A 173 -22.69 -7.23 15.82
CA VAL A 173 -21.34 -7.19 15.27
C VAL A 173 -20.32 -7.11 16.40
N SER A 174 -19.34 -8.02 16.40
CA SER A 174 -18.23 -8.00 17.36
C SER A 174 -17.20 -6.93 17.04
N LYS A 175 -16.22 -6.73 17.93
CA LYS A 175 -14.98 -6.03 17.59
C LYS A 175 -14.18 -6.78 16.49
N ALA A 176 -13.30 -6.05 15.82
CA ALA A 176 -12.44 -6.57 14.77
C ALA A 176 -11.38 -7.55 15.29
N ASN A 177 -11.29 -8.71 14.64
CA ASN A 177 -10.22 -9.69 14.83
C ASN A 177 -9.36 -9.79 13.57
N ILE A 178 -8.06 -9.95 13.73
CA ILE A 178 -7.14 -10.14 12.62
C ILE A 178 -7.24 -11.57 12.11
N SER A 179 -7.42 -11.69 10.80
CA SER A 179 -7.26 -12.95 10.08
C SER A 179 -5.89 -13.07 9.42
N ARG A 180 -5.33 -11.94 8.97
CA ARG A 180 -3.97 -11.85 8.43
C ARG A 180 -3.45 -10.42 8.59
N ALA A 181 -2.19 -10.27 8.91
CA ALA A 181 -1.50 -8.98 8.86
C ALA A 181 -0.08 -9.14 8.31
N ASP A 182 0.34 -8.17 7.51
CA ASP A 182 1.69 -8.16 6.91
C ASP A 182 2.41 -6.93 7.45
N LEU A 183 3.40 -7.16 8.31
CA LEU A 183 4.31 -6.11 8.77
C LEU A 183 5.46 -6.00 7.77
N PHE A 184 5.94 -4.78 7.49
CA PHE A 184 6.99 -4.58 6.50
C PHE A 184 7.97 -3.48 6.86
N VAL A 185 9.13 -3.50 6.20
CA VAL A 185 10.08 -2.40 6.11
C VAL A 185 10.59 -2.25 4.67
N ASP A 186 10.57 -1.02 4.18
CA ASP A 186 11.22 -0.55 2.95
C ASP A 186 12.60 0.02 3.29
N PHE A 187 13.62 -0.42 2.58
CA PHE A 187 14.99 0.04 2.81
C PHE A 187 15.84 0.00 1.54
N ILE A 188 16.95 0.70 1.59
CA ILE A 188 18.03 0.65 0.60
C ILE A 188 19.23 -0.01 1.27
N THR A 189 19.98 -0.84 0.54
CA THR A 189 21.20 -1.43 1.06
C THR A 189 22.29 -1.51 0.00
N SER A 190 23.55 -1.47 0.42
CA SER A 190 24.69 -1.80 -0.45
C SER A 190 25.06 -3.28 -0.43
N HIS A 191 24.45 -4.07 0.47
CA HIS A 191 24.63 -5.51 0.50
C HIS A 191 24.09 -6.18 -0.77
N ASP A 192 24.87 -7.09 -1.33
CA ASP A 192 24.44 -7.94 -2.45
C ASP A 192 23.50 -9.03 -1.93
N LEU A 193 22.19 -8.80 -2.09
CA LEU A 193 21.16 -9.74 -1.64
C LEU A 193 21.07 -11.00 -2.52
N GLU A 194 21.60 -10.95 -3.75
CA GLU A 194 21.67 -12.12 -4.62
C GLU A 194 22.79 -13.06 -4.17
N ALA A 195 23.92 -12.51 -3.71
CA ALA A 195 25.05 -13.30 -3.23
C ALA A 195 24.80 -14.03 -1.90
N ILE A 196 23.70 -13.73 -1.19
CA ILE A 196 23.34 -14.44 0.04
C ILE A 196 22.99 -15.89 -0.30
N ASP A 197 23.75 -16.82 0.27
CA ASP A 197 23.47 -18.25 0.14
C ASP A 197 22.34 -18.69 1.08
N ILE A 198 21.61 -19.74 0.69
CA ILE A 198 20.52 -20.30 1.49
C ILE A 198 20.98 -20.73 2.89
N THR A 199 22.23 -21.18 3.04
CA THR A 199 22.81 -21.61 4.32
C THR A 199 23.02 -20.47 5.32
N HIS A 200 22.98 -19.21 4.87
CA HIS A 200 23.08 -18.05 5.76
C HIS A 200 21.78 -17.82 6.54
N TRP A 201 20.66 -18.38 6.08
CA TRP A 201 19.35 -18.20 6.68
C TRP A 201 19.06 -19.29 7.70
N ILE A 202 18.83 -18.87 8.95
CA ILE A 202 18.35 -19.75 10.01
C ILE A 202 16.85 -19.50 10.17
N THR A 203 16.03 -20.51 9.91
CA THR A 203 14.58 -20.35 9.92
C THR A 203 13.86 -21.59 10.46
N ARG A 204 12.62 -21.40 10.93
CA ARG A 204 11.73 -22.46 11.45
C ARG A 204 10.98 -23.23 10.36
N THR A 205 11.13 -22.85 9.09
CA THR A 205 10.47 -23.50 7.95
C THR A 205 11.48 -24.13 7.00
N THR A 206 11.07 -25.15 6.26
CA THR A 206 11.85 -25.75 5.18
C THR A 206 11.50 -25.19 3.80
N LEU A 207 10.42 -24.40 3.69
CA LEU A 207 9.98 -23.80 2.44
C LEU A 207 10.75 -22.51 2.17
N PHE A 208 11.54 -22.49 1.09
CA PHE A 208 12.47 -21.40 0.82
C PHE A 208 12.72 -21.29 -0.69
N ASP A 209 12.32 -20.18 -1.29
CA ASP A 209 12.36 -19.97 -2.74
C ASP A 209 13.11 -18.69 -3.09
N LYS A 210 14.00 -18.79 -4.09
CA LYS A 210 14.70 -17.66 -4.71
C LYS A 210 14.04 -17.30 -6.04
N HIS A 211 13.76 -16.02 -6.27
CA HIS A 211 13.00 -15.53 -7.42
C HIS A 211 13.85 -14.70 -8.37
N TYR A 212 13.57 -14.84 -9.66
CA TYR A 212 14.24 -14.10 -10.74
C TYR A 212 13.23 -13.64 -11.80
N ILE A 213 13.49 -12.46 -12.36
CA ILE A 213 12.97 -12.04 -13.66
C ILE A 213 14.19 -11.94 -14.56
N ARG A 214 14.40 -12.98 -15.37
CA ARG A 214 15.67 -13.23 -16.08
C ARG A 214 16.21 -11.95 -16.75
N PRO A 215 17.50 -11.59 -16.54
CA PRO A 215 18.50 -12.27 -15.71
C PRO A 215 18.55 -11.84 -14.24
N HIS A 216 17.66 -10.95 -13.78
CA HIS A 216 17.81 -10.26 -12.50
C HIS A 216 17.18 -11.03 -11.34
N PHE A 217 17.92 -11.14 -10.24
CA PHE A 217 17.38 -11.56 -8.94
C PHE A 217 16.34 -10.54 -8.46
N THR A 218 15.20 -11.04 -7.96
CA THR A 218 14.08 -10.19 -7.56
C THR A 218 13.64 -10.38 -6.11
N GLY A 219 14.10 -11.43 -5.44
CA GLY A 219 13.79 -11.64 -4.02
C GLY A 219 13.70 -13.08 -3.57
N TRP A 220 13.31 -13.24 -2.30
CA TRP A 220 13.10 -14.49 -1.60
C TRP A 220 11.65 -14.60 -1.12
N SER A 221 11.10 -15.80 -1.14
CA SER A 221 9.87 -16.18 -0.42
C SER A 221 10.20 -17.30 0.56
N ILE A 222 9.79 -17.14 1.81
CA ILE A 222 10.22 -18.03 2.90
C ILE A 222 8.98 -18.42 3.70
N GLY A 223 8.73 -19.71 3.87
CA GLY A 223 7.57 -20.22 4.62
C GLY A 223 6.22 -19.97 3.96
N TYR A 224 6.17 -19.76 2.63
CA TYR A 224 4.93 -19.42 1.94
C TYR A 224 3.83 -20.47 2.17
N GLY A 225 2.64 -20.00 2.54
CA GLY A 225 1.50 -20.86 2.91
C GLY A 225 1.45 -21.30 4.37
N GLY A 226 2.49 -21.01 5.17
CA GLY A 226 2.49 -21.26 6.61
C GLY A 226 1.83 -20.14 7.44
N ASP A 227 1.74 -20.39 8.75
CA ASP A 227 1.15 -19.45 9.72
C ASP A 227 1.97 -18.16 9.89
N ILE A 228 3.27 -18.24 9.59
CA ILE A 228 4.15 -17.10 9.35
C ILE A 228 4.85 -17.34 8.01
N SER A 229 5.00 -16.29 7.21
CA SER A 229 5.87 -16.32 6.03
C SER A 229 6.59 -14.98 5.86
N ALA A 230 7.74 -14.99 5.19
CA ALA A 230 8.49 -13.79 4.87
C ALA A 230 8.73 -13.62 3.37
N ARG A 231 8.85 -12.36 2.95
CA ARG A 231 9.21 -11.98 1.59
C ARG A 231 10.26 -10.88 1.66
N LEU A 232 11.40 -11.08 0.99
CA LEU A 232 12.43 -10.06 0.79
C LEU A 232 12.58 -9.81 -0.70
N TYR A 233 12.13 -8.67 -1.22
CA TYR A 233 12.04 -8.48 -2.68
C TYR A 233 12.30 -7.04 -3.16
N ASP A 234 12.67 -6.90 -4.43
CA ASP A 234 12.85 -5.59 -5.06
C ASP A 234 11.47 -4.94 -5.27
N LYS A 235 11.15 -3.99 -4.40
CA LYS A 235 9.87 -3.28 -4.39
C LYS A 235 9.78 -2.29 -5.54
N THR A 236 10.92 -1.77 -6.02
CA THR A 236 10.97 -0.84 -7.14
C THR A 236 10.57 -1.54 -8.44
N LEU A 237 11.04 -2.78 -8.63
CA LEU A 237 10.63 -3.62 -9.74
C LEU A 237 9.17 -4.06 -9.62
N GLU A 238 8.70 -4.40 -8.42
CA GLU A 238 7.32 -4.79 -8.17
C GLU A 238 6.32 -3.67 -8.51
N ILE A 239 6.63 -2.41 -8.16
CA ILE A 239 5.77 -1.26 -8.45
C ILE A 239 5.55 -1.05 -9.94
N LYS A 240 6.54 -1.38 -10.80
CA LYS A 240 6.37 -1.30 -12.26
C LYS A 240 5.21 -2.19 -12.76
N LYS A 241 4.89 -3.26 -12.02
CA LYS A 241 3.77 -4.16 -12.31
C LYS A 241 2.49 -3.77 -11.57
N SER A 242 2.58 -3.42 -10.29
CA SER A 242 1.38 -3.14 -9.47
C SER A 242 0.83 -1.72 -9.64
N GLY A 243 1.61 -0.79 -10.19
CA GLY A 243 1.19 0.60 -10.37
C GLY A 243 1.06 1.37 -9.05
N LYS A 244 1.68 0.90 -7.95
CA LYS A 244 1.69 1.59 -6.64
C LYS A 244 2.70 2.75 -6.60
N ASP A 245 2.67 3.59 -7.62
CA ASP A 245 3.56 4.75 -7.81
C ASP A 245 3.43 5.80 -6.69
N TYR A 246 2.31 5.80 -5.95
CA TYR A 246 2.11 6.61 -4.75
C TYR A 246 3.17 6.42 -3.66
N LEU A 247 3.96 5.33 -3.70
CA LEU A 247 5.07 5.09 -2.78
C LEU A 247 6.31 5.95 -3.10
N PHE A 248 6.52 6.33 -4.36
CA PHE A 248 7.72 7.07 -4.76
C PHE A 248 7.86 8.42 -4.05
N PRO A 249 6.82 9.27 -3.95
CA PRO A 249 6.93 10.53 -3.19
C PRO A 249 7.26 10.31 -1.70
N ILE A 250 6.75 9.22 -1.10
CA ILE A 250 7.01 8.89 0.31
C ILE A 250 8.49 8.53 0.49
N TRP A 251 9.01 7.64 -0.33
CA TRP A 251 10.42 7.28 -0.29
C TRP A 251 11.33 8.47 -0.57
N LYS A 252 10.97 9.35 -1.52
CA LYS A 252 11.71 10.59 -1.80
C LYS A 252 11.77 11.51 -0.58
N SER A 253 10.63 11.69 0.10
CA SER A 253 10.60 12.48 1.35
C SER A 253 11.44 11.86 2.47
N ALA A 254 11.61 10.53 2.44
CA ALA A 254 12.48 9.78 3.34
C ALA A 254 13.93 9.66 2.84
N GLY A 255 14.35 10.41 1.81
CA GLY A 255 15.73 10.46 1.35
C GLY A 255 16.10 9.53 0.18
N TRP A 256 15.14 8.84 -0.43
CA TRP A 256 15.39 8.05 -1.65
C TRP A 256 15.73 8.96 -2.84
N ASN A 257 16.84 8.66 -3.51
CA ASN A 257 17.40 9.45 -4.59
C ASN A 257 17.14 8.86 -6.00
N GLU A 258 16.26 7.86 -6.12
CA GLU A 258 15.92 7.14 -7.36
C GLU A 258 17.05 6.33 -8.01
N LYS A 259 18.28 6.35 -7.44
CA LYS A 259 19.43 5.64 -8.02
C LYS A 259 19.52 4.20 -7.57
N HIS A 260 19.04 3.91 -6.37
CA HIS A 260 19.10 2.57 -5.78
C HIS A 260 17.73 1.91 -5.75
N SER A 261 17.69 0.59 -5.97
CA SER A 261 16.47 -0.19 -5.73
C SER A 261 16.10 -0.13 -4.25
N VAL A 262 14.82 0.15 -4.00
CA VAL A 262 14.18 -0.07 -2.71
C VAL A 262 13.80 -1.54 -2.58
N TRP A 263 14.30 -2.17 -1.52
CA TRP A 263 13.95 -3.52 -1.11
C TRP A 263 12.91 -3.47 -0.01
N ARG A 264 12.06 -4.50 0.02
CA ARG A 264 11.10 -4.67 1.10
C ARG A 264 11.26 -6.03 1.76
N LEU A 265 11.36 -6.03 3.08
CA LEU A 265 11.15 -7.20 3.92
C LEU A 265 9.73 -7.15 4.50
N GLU A 266 8.95 -8.19 4.27
CA GLU A 266 7.59 -8.38 4.80
C GLU A 266 7.53 -9.66 5.62
N PHE A 267 6.89 -9.60 6.81
CA PHE A 267 6.42 -10.78 7.55
C PHE A 267 4.90 -10.81 7.55
N GLN A 268 4.34 -11.87 7.00
CA GLN A 268 2.91 -12.15 7.01
C GLN A 268 2.60 -13.09 8.17
N TYR A 269 1.64 -12.69 9.01
CA TYR A 269 1.12 -13.48 10.12
C TYR A 269 -0.31 -13.90 9.82
N MET A 270 -0.60 -15.20 9.86
CA MET A 270 -1.94 -15.75 9.79
C MET A 270 -2.57 -15.88 11.18
N ARG A 271 -3.88 -16.06 11.20
CA ARG A 271 -4.69 -16.15 12.42
C ARG A 271 -4.19 -17.21 13.39
N GLU A 272 -3.77 -18.35 12.89
CA GLU A 272 -3.31 -19.52 13.64
C GLU A 272 -2.14 -19.14 14.56
N PHE A 273 -1.11 -18.49 14.02
CA PHE A 273 -0.01 -17.97 14.82
C PHE A 273 -0.45 -16.84 15.76
N LEU A 274 -1.23 -15.87 15.25
CA LEU A 274 -1.69 -14.75 16.08
C LEU A 274 -2.51 -15.22 17.29
N ASN A 275 -3.22 -16.34 17.17
CA ASN A 275 -3.95 -16.96 18.26
C ASN A 275 -2.99 -17.56 19.31
N GLN A 276 -1.93 -18.26 18.89
CA GLN A 276 -0.92 -18.82 19.79
C GLN A 276 -0.24 -17.73 20.64
N VAL A 277 -0.03 -16.54 20.07
CA VAL A 277 0.57 -15.40 20.77
C VAL A 277 -0.44 -14.40 21.32
N ASN A 278 -1.72 -14.79 21.43
CA ASN A 278 -2.81 -13.96 22.00
C ASN A 278 -2.90 -12.55 21.41
N SER A 279 -2.74 -12.43 20.08
CA SER A 279 -2.72 -11.16 19.33
C SER A 279 -3.76 -11.11 18.21
N VAL A 280 -4.83 -11.91 18.32
CA VAL A 280 -5.95 -11.92 17.36
C VAL A 280 -6.78 -10.63 17.41
N PRO A 281 -7.18 -10.10 18.58
CA PRO A 281 -7.90 -8.82 18.61
C PRO A 281 -7.06 -7.70 18.02
N LEU A 282 -7.66 -6.87 17.16
CA LEU A 282 -6.93 -5.83 16.42
C LEU A 282 -6.21 -4.84 17.36
N GLU A 283 -6.88 -4.39 18.42
CA GLU A 283 -6.30 -3.50 19.44
C GLU A 283 -5.01 -4.10 20.05
N THR A 284 -5.05 -5.39 20.40
CA THR A 284 -3.89 -6.11 20.94
C THR A 284 -2.76 -6.21 19.92
N PHE A 285 -3.06 -6.53 18.66
CA PHE A 285 -2.04 -6.58 17.62
C PHE A 285 -1.33 -5.24 17.40
N LEU A 286 -2.10 -4.13 17.34
CA LEU A 286 -1.53 -2.80 17.12
C LEU A 286 -0.54 -2.40 18.23
N THR A 287 -0.76 -2.85 19.46
CA THR A 287 0.18 -2.60 20.57
C THR A 287 1.41 -3.53 20.57
N ARG A 288 1.39 -4.62 19.80
CA ARG A 288 2.41 -5.69 19.81
C ARG A 288 3.25 -5.80 18.55
N GLN A 289 3.08 -4.89 17.59
CA GLN A 289 3.76 -4.94 16.29
C GLN A 289 5.29 -5.06 16.43
N GLY A 290 5.88 -4.30 17.35
CA GLY A 290 7.33 -4.38 17.62
C GLY A 290 7.79 -5.73 18.15
N SER A 291 7.03 -6.33 19.07
CA SER A 291 7.33 -7.67 19.60
C SER A 291 7.19 -8.75 18.52
N LEU A 292 6.16 -8.65 17.68
CA LEU A 292 5.93 -9.58 16.57
C LEU A 292 7.04 -9.49 15.52
N TRP A 293 7.45 -8.27 15.18
CA TRP A 293 8.55 -8.02 14.25
C TRP A 293 9.88 -8.56 14.80
N HIS A 294 10.19 -8.24 16.06
CA HIS A 294 11.40 -8.72 16.70
C HIS A 294 11.48 -10.25 16.71
N PHE A 295 10.41 -10.91 17.15
CA PHE A 295 10.30 -12.37 17.11
C PHE A 295 10.51 -12.92 15.69
N ALA A 296 9.92 -12.29 14.68
CA ALA A 296 10.06 -12.73 13.30
C ALA A 296 11.51 -12.64 12.80
N CYS A 297 12.24 -11.59 13.19
CA CYS A 297 13.65 -11.38 12.83
C CYS A 297 14.66 -12.17 13.69
N THR A 298 14.33 -12.59 14.90
CA THR A 298 15.30 -13.27 15.77
C THR A 298 15.06 -14.77 15.86
N GLU A 299 13.79 -15.16 16.05
CA GLU A 299 13.40 -16.52 16.39
C GLU A 299 12.89 -17.31 15.18
N TRP A 300 12.24 -16.63 14.24
CA TRP A 300 11.58 -17.29 13.10
C TRP A 300 12.41 -17.27 11.82
N LEU A 301 13.06 -16.14 11.50
CA LEU A 301 13.97 -16.00 10.37
C LEU A 301 15.11 -15.07 10.77
N ARG A 302 16.35 -15.58 10.72
CA ARG A 302 17.55 -14.83 11.05
C ARG A 302 18.61 -15.00 9.97
N LEU A 303 19.10 -13.88 9.44
CA LEU A 303 20.25 -13.87 8.53
C LEU A 303 21.55 -13.83 9.34
N CYS A 304 22.43 -14.81 9.10
CA CYS A 304 23.67 -15.01 9.84
C CYS A 304 24.90 -14.94 8.94
N ILE A 305 26.05 -14.76 9.57
CA ILE A 305 27.37 -14.95 8.94
C ILE A 305 27.81 -16.39 9.25
N PRO A 306 27.93 -17.28 8.25
CA PRO A 306 28.35 -18.65 8.49
C PRO A 306 29.73 -18.75 9.13
N ASN A 307 29.88 -19.75 9.99
CA ASN A 307 31.16 -20.10 10.59
C ASN A 307 31.47 -21.57 10.28
N SER A 308 32.43 -21.81 9.39
CA SER A 308 32.83 -23.17 9.00
C SER A 308 33.43 -24.01 10.13
N LYS A 309 33.82 -23.37 11.24
CA LYS A 309 34.38 -24.03 12.43
C LYS A 309 33.35 -24.32 13.52
N ASP A 310 32.12 -23.83 13.39
CA ASP A 310 31.06 -24.03 14.37
C ASP A 310 29.81 -24.58 13.70
N SER A 311 29.47 -25.83 13.97
CA SER A 311 28.25 -26.46 13.46
C SER A 311 26.98 -25.97 14.18
N ASN A 312 27.12 -25.30 15.33
CA ASN A 312 25.97 -24.78 16.07
C ASN A 312 25.56 -23.39 15.56
N THR A 313 24.60 -23.37 14.64
CA THR A 313 24.11 -22.15 13.99
C THR A 313 23.48 -21.13 14.94
N SER A 314 23.04 -21.54 16.14
CA SER A 314 22.53 -20.60 17.16
C SER A 314 23.60 -19.62 17.66
N ARG A 315 24.88 -19.98 17.57
CA ARG A 315 26.02 -19.15 17.98
C ARG A 315 26.56 -18.27 16.86
N TRP A 316 26.10 -18.47 15.63
CA TRP A 316 26.57 -17.69 14.48
C TRP A 316 26.16 -16.23 14.65
N LYS A 317 27.07 -15.32 14.30
CA LYS A 317 26.82 -13.88 14.39
C LYS A 317 25.72 -13.48 13.41
N THR A 318 24.80 -12.63 13.87
CA THR A 318 23.78 -12.03 13.01
C THR A 318 24.43 -11.11 11.98
N HIS A 319 23.93 -11.13 10.75
CA HIS A 319 24.45 -10.29 9.68
C HIS A 319 24.10 -8.80 9.94
N SER A 320 25.00 -7.87 9.61
CA SER A 320 24.84 -6.42 9.91
C SER A 320 23.53 -5.84 9.35
N LEU A 321 23.19 -6.21 8.10
CA LEU A 321 21.89 -5.87 7.50
C LEU A 321 20.72 -6.21 8.44
N TRP A 322 20.75 -7.41 9.01
CA TRP A 322 19.67 -7.97 9.80
C TRP A 322 19.64 -7.40 11.22
N GLU A 323 20.80 -7.06 11.79
CA GLU A 323 20.90 -6.39 13.09
C GLU A 323 20.12 -5.06 13.07
N VAL A 324 20.28 -4.24 12.03
CA VAL A 324 19.56 -2.98 11.88
C VAL A 324 18.06 -3.22 11.68
N LEU A 325 17.67 -4.15 10.80
CA LEU A 325 16.25 -4.46 10.55
C LEU A 325 15.54 -5.02 11.80
N THR A 326 16.26 -5.71 12.68
CA THR A 326 15.71 -6.27 13.93
C THR A 326 15.43 -5.18 14.98
N GLN A 327 16.21 -4.10 14.97
CA GLN A 327 16.18 -3.04 15.99
C GLN A 327 15.17 -1.91 15.70
N LEU A 328 14.32 -2.06 14.68
CA LEU A 328 13.33 -1.04 14.33
C LEU A 328 12.40 -0.71 15.51
N SER A 329 12.27 0.58 15.83
CA SER A 329 11.33 1.08 16.82
C SER A 329 9.94 1.23 16.20
N TRP A 330 9.05 0.28 16.51
CA TRP A 330 7.65 0.32 16.08
C TRP A 330 6.79 1.37 16.80
N LYS A 331 7.38 2.10 17.75
CA LYS A 331 6.75 3.26 18.39
C LYS A 331 6.93 4.53 17.57
N ASP A 332 8.00 4.61 16.79
CA ASP A 332 8.40 5.78 16.01
C ASP A 332 8.10 5.56 14.52
N ILE A 333 6.91 5.02 14.20
CA ILE A 333 6.48 4.90 12.81
C ILE A 333 6.54 6.29 12.20
N PRO A 334 7.33 6.51 11.12
CA PRO A 334 7.46 7.82 10.49
C PRO A 334 6.08 8.39 10.21
N ASP A 335 5.90 9.68 10.53
CA ASP A 335 4.59 10.32 10.46
C ASP A 335 3.96 10.07 9.10
N LYS A 336 2.75 9.50 9.12
CA LYS A 336 2.10 9.12 7.86
C LYS A 336 1.75 10.42 7.16
N THR A 337 2.26 10.61 5.94
CA THR A 337 1.72 11.65 5.07
C THR A 337 0.22 11.39 4.91
N LEU A 338 -0.63 12.16 5.59
CA LEU A 338 -2.06 11.97 5.48
C LEU A 338 -2.52 12.54 4.14
N LYS A 339 -3.14 11.70 3.33
CA LYS A 339 -3.71 12.08 2.04
C LYS A 339 -5.06 11.43 1.89
N ARG A 340 -6.04 12.19 1.39
CA ARG A 340 -7.35 11.63 1.10
C ARG A 340 -7.24 10.57 -0.01
N VAL A 341 -7.48 9.31 0.34
CA VAL A 341 -7.60 8.22 -0.62
C VAL A 341 -9.00 8.19 -1.20
N ARG A 342 -9.12 8.10 -2.52
CA ARG A 342 -10.45 8.01 -3.17
C ARG A 342 -11.03 6.62 -2.93
N LYS A 343 -12.34 6.54 -2.72
CA LYS A 343 -13.10 5.27 -2.66
C LYS A 343 -13.32 4.65 -4.06
N LYS A 344 -13.09 5.44 -5.12
CA LYS A 344 -13.23 5.04 -6.53
C LYS A 344 -11.99 4.29 -7.02
N ARG A 345 -12.17 3.17 -7.73
CA ARG A 345 -11.11 2.39 -8.38
C ARG A 345 -10.83 2.91 -9.78
N ILE A 346 -10.26 4.12 -9.87
CA ILE A 346 -10.01 4.79 -11.15
C ILE A 346 -8.71 4.23 -11.75
N PRO A 347 -8.69 3.83 -13.04
CA PRO A 347 -7.45 3.44 -13.72
C PRO A 347 -6.47 4.61 -13.80
N SER A 348 -5.18 4.32 -13.93
CA SER A 348 -4.18 5.37 -14.14
C SER A 348 -4.36 6.06 -15.48
N ASP A 349 -3.92 7.32 -15.56
CA ASP A 349 -3.90 8.11 -16.79
C ASP A 349 -3.10 7.41 -17.89
N ASP A 350 -2.00 6.74 -17.53
CA ASP A 350 -1.19 5.95 -18.46
C ASP A 350 -2.02 4.87 -19.17
N ILE A 351 -2.80 4.09 -18.40
CA ILE A 351 -3.70 3.08 -18.95
C ILE A 351 -4.77 3.74 -19.82
N LEU A 352 -5.38 4.82 -19.33
CA LEU A 352 -6.48 5.48 -20.01
C LEU A 352 -6.06 6.05 -21.37
N TYR A 353 -4.94 6.76 -21.42
CA TYR A 353 -4.47 7.45 -22.62
C TYR A 353 -3.70 6.54 -23.57
N LYS A 354 -2.83 5.64 -23.10
CA LYS A 354 -2.10 4.73 -24.01
C LYS A 354 -3.04 3.74 -24.68
N HIS A 355 -3.90 3.06 -23.91
CA HIS A 355 -4.84 2.11 -24.51
C HIS A 355 -5.93 2.80 -25.31
N GLY A 356 -6.38 4.00 -24.90
CA GLY A 356 -7.35 4.79 -25.65
C GLY A 356 -6.87 5.14 -27.06
N MET A 357 -5.57 5.43 -27.22
CA MET A 357 -5.00 5.82 -28.51
C MET A 357 -4.73 4.65 -29.45
N ALA A 358 -4.51 3.44 -28.94
CA ALA A 358 -4.08 2.29 -29.75
C ALA A 358 -5.03 1.96 -30.92
N GLY A 359 -6.35 1.98 -30.68
CA GLY A 359 -7.35 1.72 -31.71
C GLY A 359 -7.43 2.84 -32.76
N LEU A 360 -7.28 4.09 -32.30
CA LEU A 360 -7.32 5.27 -33.16
C LEU A 360 -6.09 5.33 -34.09
N THR A 361 -4.89 5.14 -33.55
CA THR A 361 -3.65 5.19 -34.35
C THR A 361 -3.59 4.05 -35.38
N SER A 362 -4.11 2.88 -35.04
CA SER A 362 -4.23 1.74 -35.98
C SER A 362 -5.20 2.06 -37.12
N PHE A 363 -6.35 2.67 -36.81
CA PHE A 363 -7.30 3.14 -37.82
C PHE A 363 -6.69 4.23 -38.72
N MET A 364 -6.02 5.21 -38.12
CA MET A 364 -5.34 6.28 -38.86
C MET A 364 -4.30 5.73 -39.82
N ALA A 365 -3.46 4.79 -39.37
CA ALA A 365 -2.46 4.13 -40.21
C ALA A 365 -3.09 3.34 -41.37
N LEU A 366 -4.15 2.57 -41.10
CA LEU A 366 -4.88 1.80 -42.11
C LEU A 366 -5.46 2.69 -43.22
N HIS A 367 -5.91 3.89 -42.87
CA HIS A 367 -6.55 4.83 -43.79
C HIS A 367 -5.62 5.95 -44.29
N GLY A 368 -4.32 5.90 -43.98
CA GLY A 368 -3.36 6.93 -44.39
C GLY A 368 -3.64 8.32 -43.82
N ILE A 369 -4.31 8.41 -42.67
CA ILE A 369 -4.67 9.69 -42.03
C ILE A 369 -3.55 10.11 -41.08
N THR A 370 -2.99 11.30 -41.30
CA THR A 370 -1.92 11.86 -40.46
C THR A 370 -2.43 12.97 -39.53
N ASP A 371 -3.51 13.66 -39.90
CA ASP A 371 -4.14 14.67 -39.05
C ASP A 371 -5.00 14.02 -37.96
N ILE A 372 -4.72 14.37 -36.70
CA ILE A 372 -5.37 13.77 -35.54
C ILE A 372 -6.86 14.09 -35.47
N TYR A 373 -7.27 15.32 -35.77
CA TYR A 373 -8.66 15.73 -35.65
C TYR A 373 -9.52 15.09 -36.74
N ALA A 374 -9.01 15.00 -37.97
CA ALA A 374 -9.59 14.23 -39.06
C ALA A 374 -9.68 12.74 -38.70
N GLY A 375 -8.62 12.18 -38.10
CA GLY A 375 -8.57 10.80 -37.63
C GLY A 375 -9.68 10.49 -36.62
N VAL A 376 -9.81 11.30 -35.57
CA VAL A 376 -10.87 11.15 -34.55
C VAL A 376 -12.26 11.23 -35.18
N LYS A 377 -12.50 12.24 -36.03
CA LYS A 377 -13.80 12.43 -36.69
C LYS A 377 -14.18 11.23 -37.55
N GLN A 378 -13.25 10.76 -38.40
CA GLN A 378 -13.49 9.62 -39.28
C GLN A 378 -13.63 8.31 -38.51
N TYR A 379 -12.84 8.12 -37.45
CA TYR A 379 -12.94 6.96 -36.57
C TYR A 379 -14.33 6.84 -35.95
N ILE A 380 -14.85 7.93 -35.35
CA ILE A 380 -16.19 7.94 -34.76
C ILE A 380 -17.28 7.69 -35.81
N GLN A 381 -17.14 8.25 -37.02
CA GLN A 381 -18.09 8.00 -38.11
C GLN A 381 -18.08 6.53 -38.55
N HIS A 382 -16.91 5.92 -38.71
CA HIS A 382 -16.76 4.51 -39.11
C HIS A 382 -17.24 3.57 -38.00
N ALA A 383 -16.88 3.84 -36.75
CA ALA A 383 -17.38 3.09 -35.59
C ALA A 383 -18.92 3.18 -35.50
N LYS A 384 -19.49 4.37 -35.71
CA LYS A 384 -20.95 4.54 -35.74
C LYS A 384 -21.59 3.68 -36.83
N ARG A 385 -21.09 3.74 -38.06
CA ARG A 385 -21.61 2.93 -39.17
C ARG A 385 -21.49 1.43 -38.87
N PHE A 386 -20.35 0.99 -38.33
CA PHE A 386 -20.11 -0.40 -37.97
C PHE A 386 -21.13 -0.89 -36.93
N HIS A 387 -21.27 -0.19 -35.80
CA HIS A 387 -22.21 -0.60 -34.75
C HIS A 387 -23.67 -0.52 -35.22
N ASP A 388 -24.05 0.52 -35.94
CA ASP A 388 -25.43 0.66 -36.43
C ASP A 388 -25.77 -0.37 -37.53
N SER A 389 -24.79 -0.82 -38.34
CA SER A 389 -25.01 -1.87 -39.34
C SER A 389 -25.11 -3.27 -38.72
N HIS A 390 -24.32 -3.53 -37.68
CA HIS A 390 -24.34 -4.81 -36.94
C HIS A 390 -25.44 -4.86 -35.87
N GLY A 391 -25.99 -3.70 -35.50
CA GLY A 391 -27.12 -3.56 -34.58
C GLY A 391 -28.41 -4.21 -35.09
N ARG A 392 -28.54 -4.49 -36.39
CA ARG A 392 -29.67 -5.27 -36.95
C ARG A 392 -29.79 -6.69 -36.39
N PHE A 393 -28.70 -7.23 -35.83
CA PHE A 393 -28.65 -8.59 -35.29
C PHE A 393 -28.48 -8.63 -33.75
N THR A 394 -28.28 -7.48 -33.09
CA THR A 394 -27.94 -7.40 -31.65
C THR A 394 -28.66 -6.28 -30.89
N ASP A 395 -29.52 -5.49 -31.55
CA ASP A 395 -30.22 -4.31 -31.02
C ASP A 395 -29.33 -3.21 -30.38
N GLU A 396 -28.00 -3.28 -30.51
CA GLU A 396 -27.07 -2.29 -29.96
C GLU A 396 -26.62 -1.26 -31.02
N THR A 397 -27.23 -0.07 -30.99
CA THR A 397 -26.72 1.11 -31.72
C THR A 397 -25.35 1.54 -31.19
N PHE A 398 -24.60 2.35 -31.95
CA PHE A 398 -23.33 2.93 -31.47
C PHE A 398 -23.46 3.60 -30.10
N LEU A 399 -24.49 4.44 -29.92
CA LEU A 399 -24.75 5.10 -28.64
C LEU A 399 -25.15 4.12 -27.54
N GLY A 400 -25.88 3.05 -27.88
CA GLY A 400 -26.22 1.97 -26.95
C GLY A 400 -24.97 1.26 -26.44
N TYR A 401 -24.08 0.85 -27.35
CA TYR A 401 -22.81 0.22 -27.02
C TYR A 401 -21.94 1.10 -26.12
N ILE A 402 -21.79 2.39 -26.46
CA ILE A 402 -21.01 3.34 -25.65
C ILE A 402 -21.63 3.49 -24.26
N ARG A 403 -22.95 3.71 -24.16
CA ARG A 403 -23.63 3.84 -22.86
C ARG A 403 -23.42 2.62 -22.00
N LYS A 404 -23.61 1.41 -22.55
CA LYS A 404 -23.36 0.13 -21.88
C LYS A 404 -21.93 0.04 -21.36
N LYS A 405 -20.92 0.34 -22.19
CA LYS A 405 -19.51 0.28 -21.76
C LYS A 405 -19.18 1.33 -20.70
N VAL A 406 -19.83 2.49 -20.72
CA VAL A 406 -19.66 3.54 -19.70
C VAL A 406 -20.30 3.12 -18.37
N THR A 407 -21.50 2.55 -18.36
CA THR A 407 -22.17 2.11 -17.13
C THR A 407 -21.47 0.91 -16.50
N GLU A 408 -21.01 -0.05 -17.32
CA GLU A 408 -20.22 -1.21 -16.90
C GLU A 408 -18.91 -0.77 -16.22
N LYS A 409 -18.15 0.11 -16.87
CA LYS A 409 -16.91 0.68 -16.30
C LYS A 409 -17.22 1.60 -15.11
N GLY A 410 -18.33 2.33 -15.16
CA GLY A 410 -18.83 3.19 -14.09
C GLY A 410 -19.03 2.40 -12.80
N ARG A 411 -19.66 1.22 -12.92
CA ARG A 411 -19.82 0.26 -11.83
C ARG A 411 -18.48 -0.24 -11.31
N ARG A 412 -17.65 -0.78 -12.20
CA ARG A 412 -16.34 -1.36 -11.86
C ARG A 412 -15.41 -0.34 -11.19
N PHE A 413 -15.42 0.91 -11.65
CA PHE A 413 -14.59 1.99 -11.07
C PHE A 413 -15.23 2.65 -9.85
N ASN A 414 -16.42 2.20 -9.43
CA ASN A 414 -17.20 2.79 -8.35
C ASN A 414 -17.46 4.30 -8.59
N SER A 415 -17.53 4.71 -9.85
CA SER A 415 -17.48 6.12 -10.26
C SER A 415 -18.84 6.69 -10.65
N ILE A 416 -19.75 5.83 -11.09
CA ILE A 416 -21.13 6.13 -11.48
C ILE A 416 -22.06 5.24 -10.64
N ASN A 417 -23.07 5.84 -10.03
CA ASN A 417 -24.14 5.11 -9.37
C ASN A 417 -25.26 4.85 -10.38
N ASN A 418 -25.39 3.60 -10.82
CA ASN A 418 -26.39 3.19 -11.80
C ASN A 418 -27.74 2.83 -11.17
N GLN A 419 -27.85 2.85 -9.83
CA GLN A 419 -29.12 2.65 -9.13
C GLN A 419 -30.09 3.80 -9.41
N PRO A 420 -31.41 3.57 -9.31
CA PRO A 420 -32.39 4.65 -9.29
C PRO A 420 -32.00 5.70 -8.25
N LYS A 421 -32.20 6.99 -8.58
CA LYS A 421 -31.91 8.07 -7.63
C LYS A 421 -32.76 7.88 -6.37
N LYS A 422 -32.11 7.71 -5.23
CA LYS A 422 -32.76 7.82 -3.92
C LYS A 422 -33.35 9.21 -3.75
N ASP A 423 -34.44 9.31 -2.98
CA ASP A 423 -35.02 10.60 -2.64
C ASP A 423 -34.07 11.44 -1.79
N LYS A 424 -34.16 12.77 -1.93
CA LYS A 424 -33.31 13.72 -1.20
C LYS A 424 -33.40 13.55 0.33
N ALA A 425 -34.56 13.11 0.84
CA ALA A 425 -34.78 12.86 2.26
C ALA A 425 -33.94 11.68 2.79
N GLU A 426 -33.89 10.57 2.04
CA GLU A 426 -33.10 9.39 2.40
C GLU A 426 -31.60 9.70 2.39
N LEU A 427 -31.12 10.41 1.36
CA LEU A 427 -29.72 10.82 1.27
C LEU A 427 -29.31 11.72 2.43
N LYS A 428 -30.18 12.66 2.84
CA LYS A 428 -29.93 13.51 4.03
C LYS A 428 -29.91 12.70 5.32
N LYS A 429 -30.80 11.71 5.46
CA LYS A 429 -30.86 10.83 6.64
C LYS A 429 -29.59 9.99 6.75
N GLU A 430 -29.15 9.34 5.67
CA GLU A 430 -27.90 8.56 5.63
C GLU A 430 -26.68 9.42 5.95
N ALA A 431 -26.59 10.62 5.36
CA ALA A 431 -25.50 11.55 5.64
C ALA A 431 -25.50 12.05 7.09
N LYS A 432 -26.68 12.28 7.68
CA LYS A 432 -26.81 12.67 9.09
C LYS A 432 -26.35 11.52 10.00
N ASN A 433 -26.84 10.31 9.77
CA ASN A 433 -26.48 9.14 10.57
C ASN A 433 -24.97 8.88 10.54
N TYR A 434 -24.33 9.02 9.37
CA TYR A 434 -22.88 8.87 9.23
C TYR A 434 -22.08 9.98 9.93
N ARG A 435 -22.59 11.22 9.96
CA ARG A 435 -21.94 12.31 10.72
C ARG A 435 -22.09 12.10 12.22
N GLN A 436 -23.28 11.70 12.67
CA GLN A 436 -23.54 11.39 14.08
C GLN A 436 -22.65 10.24 14.58
N SER A 437 -22.41 9.23 13.76
CA SER A 437 -21.46 8.18 14.12
C SER A 437 -20.01 8.64 14.12
N LYS A 438 -19.66 9.74 13.44
CA LYS A 438 -18.29 10.29 13.38
C LYS A 438 -17.96 11.22 14.54
N ASP A 439 -18.93 12.02 14.97
CA ASP A 439 -18.72 13.03 16.01
C ASP A 439 -18.74 12.44 17.43
N GLY A 440 -19.22 11.20 17.59
CA GLY A 440 -19.11 10.38 18.81
C GLY A 440 -19.95 10.86 20.00
N GLU A 441 -20.70 9.93 20.60
CA GLU A 441 -20.95 9.93 22.05
C GLU A 441 -19.66 9.62 22.81
#